data_AF-A0A8J4Y7D8-F1
#
_entry.id   AF-A0A8J4Y7D8-F1
#
_cell.length_a   1.000
_cell.length_b   1.000
_cell.length_c   1.000
_cell.angle_alpha   90.00
_cell.angle_beta   90.00
_cell.angle_gamma   90.00
#
_symmetry.space_group_name_H-M   'P 1'
#
loop_
_entity.id
_entity.type
_entity.pdbx_description
1 polymer ?
#
loop_
_entity_poly.entity_id
_entity_poly.type
_entity_poly.pdbx_seq_one_letter_code
_entity_poly.pdbx_strand_id
1 'polypeptide(L)'
;MEPFRELLKKPGGKAVYWDKQLEALFTSAKDTIGRLAAEGLRFYDVSRPTAVLTDYSRQGIGFLVLQQYCECVSEKSPLCCPGGWKLVLCGSRHLTAAERNYSALEGEALAIAWCLKKARLFLLGCKNLTLVTDHKALTRIFGDKELKDIPKPRILNLKEKTLMFTFRIKNLKGHQLRGRRLVALPDPV
;
A
#
# COMPACT_ATOMS: atom_id res chain seq x y z
N MET A 1 -12.40 -9.30 1.08
CA MET A 1 -12.81 -9.09 -0.34
C MET A 1 -12.67 -10.33 -1.23
N GLU A 2 -11.95 -11.39 -0.84
CA GLU A 2 -11.82 -12.63 -1.66
C GLU A 2 -13.17 -13.25 -2.11
N PRO A 3 -14.25 -13.28 -1.29
CA PRO A 3 -15.52 -13.90 -1.69
C PRO A 3 -16.15 -13.28 -2.95
N PHE A 4 -15.96 -11.97 -3.18
CA PHE A 4 -16.49 -11.29 -4.36
C PHE A 4 -15.78 -11.69 -5.65
N ARG A 5 -14.56 -12.23 -5.59
CA ARG A 5 -13.76 -12.56 -6.77
C ARG A 5 -14.37 -13.68 -7.59
N GLU A 6 -14.97 -14.67 -6.94
CA GLU A 6 -15.67 -15.76 -7.63
C GLU A 6 -16.89 -15.24 -8.41
N LEU A 7 -17.57 -14.21 -7.88
CA LEU A 7 -18.74 -13.59 -8.50
C LEU A 7 -18.39 -12.73 -9.73
N LEU A 8 -17.13 -12.31 -9.87
CA LEU A 8 -16.65 -11.47 -10.98
C LEU A 8 -16.05 -12.27 -12.15
N LYS A 9 -15.95 -13.60 -12.05
CA LYS A 9 -15.48 -14.45 -13.15
C LYS A 9 -16.55 -14.53 -14.25
N LYS A 10 -16.13 -14.69 -15.51
CA LYS A 10 -17.06 -14.84 -16.65
C LYS A 10 -18.10 -15.93 -16.32
N PRO A 11 -19.39 -15.70 -16.62
CA PRO A 11 -20.46 -16.59 -16.19
C PRO A 11 -20.34 -17.93 -16.91
N GLY A 12 -19.77 -18.93 -16.23
CA GLY A 12 -19.80 -20.34 -16.64
C GLY A 12 -21.09 -21.02 -16.19
N GLY A 13 -22.24 -20.34 -16.30
CA GLY A 13 -23.54 -20.83 -15.82
C GLY A 13 -23.76 -20.75 -14.31
N LYS A 14 -22.85 -20.13 -13.54
CA LYS A 14 -23.02 -19.91 -12.10
C LYS A 14 -23.91 -18.70 -11.83
N ALA A 15 -24.99 -18.90 -11.08
CA ALA A 15 -25.80 -17.80 -10.57
C ALA A 15 -24.99 -16.93 -9.60
N VAL A 16 -25.06 -15.62 -9.75
CA VAL A 16 -24.54 -14.68 -8.75
C VAL A 16 -25.41 -14.82 -7.50
N TYR A 17 -24.79 -15.10 -6.36
CA TYR A 17 -25.47 -15.12 -5.07
C TYR A 17 -25.01 -13.91 -4.23
N TRP A 18 -25.92 -13.44 -3.38
CA TRP A 18 -25.66 -12.32 -2.49
C TRP A 18 -26.32 -12.61 -1.14
N ASP A 19 -25.54 -13.18 -0.22
CA ASP A 19 -26.02 -13.57 1.11
C ASP A 19 -25.73 -12.49 2.16
N LYS A 20 -26.20 -12.70 3.39
CA LYS A 20 -26.00 -11.77 4.50
C LYS A 20 -24.52 -11.57 4.83
N GLN A 21 -23.68 -12.57 4.58
CA GLN A 21 -22.24 -12.47 4.84
C GLN A 21 -21.56 -11.54 3.83
N LEU A 22 -21.90 -11.68 2.54
CA LEU A 22 -21.43 -10.80 1.47
C LEU A 22 -21.92 -9.35 1.68
N GLU A 23 -23.18 -9.16 2.06
CA GLU A 23 -23.72 -7.83 2.39
C GLU A 23 -22.94 -7.19 3.54
N ALA A 24 -22.67 -7.93 4.62
CA ALA A 24 -21.90 -7.44 5.76
C ALA A 24 -20.46 -7.07 5.37
N LEU A 25 -19.79 -7.90 4.57
CA LEU A 25 -18.44 -7.62 4.06
C LEU A 25 -18.42 -6.40 3.13
N PHE A 26 -19.43 -6.26 2.27
CA PHE A 26 -19.55 -5.12 1.36
C PHE A 26 -19.78 -3.81 2.13
N THR A 27 -20.71 -3.84 3.09
CA THR A 27 -21.02 -2.68 3.94
C THR A 27 -19.80 -2.26 4.77
N SER A 28 -19.11 -3.21 5.40
CA SER A 28 -17.87 -2.94 6.15
C SER A 28 -16.78 -2.29 5.30
N ALA A 29 -16.60 -2.76 4.06
CA ALA A 29 -15.66 -2.16 3.12
C ALA A 29 -16.08 -0.73 2.72
N LYS A 30 -17.39 -0.53 2.43
CA LYS A 30 -17.96 0.78 2.09
C LYS A 30 -17.80 1.78 3.23
N ASP A 31 -18.08 1.39 4.46
CA ASP A 31 -17.95 2.25 5.64
C ASP A 31 -16.49 2.61 5.91
N THR A 32 -15.57 1.67 5.70
CA THR A 32 -14.14 1.94 5.83
C THR A 32 -13.65 2.96 4.81
N ILE A 33 -14.05 2.82 3.54
CA ILE A 33 -13.74 3.80 2.49
C ILE A 33 -14.43 5.13 2.80
N GLY A 34 -15.68 5.10 3.24
CA GLY A 34 -16.47 6.28 3.61
C GLY A 34 -15.82 7.09 4.73
N ARG A 35 -15.35 6.43 5.80
CA ARG A 35 -14.61 7.10 6.89
C ARG A 35 -13.30 7.72 6.40
N LEU A 36 -12.52 6.98 5.62
CA LEU A 36 -11.27 7.48 5.04
C LEU A 36 -11.50 8.68 4.11
N ALA A 37 -12.60 8.68 3.35
CA ALA A 37 -12.98 9.77 2.47
C ALA A 37 -13.53 10.99 3.24
N ALA A 38 -14.35 10.77 4.27
CA ALA A 38 -14.94 11.80 5.11
C ALA A 38 -13.89 12.61 5.87
N GLU A 39 -12.79 11.98 6.28
CA GLU A 39 -11.64 12.66 6.90
C GLU A 39 -10.83 13.52 5.90
N GLY A 40 -11.15 13.43 4.61
CA GLY A 40 -10.72 14.36 3.57
C GLY A 40 -9.85 13.71 2.52
N LEU A 41 -10.48 13.14 1.49
CA LEU A 41 -9.83 12.95 0.19
C LEU A 41 -9.39 14.32 -0.36
N ARG A 42 -8.18 14.40 -0.90
CA ARG A 42 -7.60 15.65 -1.42
C ARG A 42 -7.00 15.44 -2.80
N PHE A 43 -7.04 16.50 -3.60
CA PHE A 43 -6.24 16.57 -4.82
C PHE A 43 -4.75 16.57 -4.46
N TYR A 44 -3.94 16.00 -5.34
CA TYR A 44 -2.50 15.97 -5.17
C TYR A 44 -1.90 17.36 -5.37
N ASP A 45 -1.07 17.78 -4.42
CA ASP A 45 -0.32 19.03 -4.47
C ASP A 45 1.19 18.74 -4.52
N VAL A 46 1.83 19.10 -5.63
CA VAL A 46 3.25 18.79 -5.90
C VAL A 46 4.22 19.40 -4.88
N SER A 47 3.80 20.43 -4.15
CA SER A 47 4.63 21.12 -3.16
C SER A 47 4.67 20.41 -1.81
N ARG A 48 3.73 19.47 -1.56
CA ARG A 48 3.54 18.87 -0.24
C ARG A 48 4.36 17.60 -0.01
N PRO A 49 4.91 17.42 1.20
CA PRO A 49 5.47 16.15 1.62
C PRO A 49 4.48 14.99 1.38
N THR A 50 4.96 13.95 0.71
CA THR A 50 4.15 12.81 0.31
C THR A 50 4.69 11.55 0.97
N ALA A 51 3.79 10.76 1.57
CA ALA A 51 4.11 9.48 2.17
C ALA A 51 3.34 8.38 1.46
N VAL A 52 4.02 7.26 1.24
CA VAL A 52 3.43 6.06 0.66
C VAL A 52 3.51 4.94 1.69
N LEU A 53 2.37 4.35 2.02
CA LEU A 53 2.30 3.16 2.85
C LEU A 53 1.95 1.99 1.94
N THR A 54 2.65 0.88 2.09
CA THR A 54 2.33 -0.38 1.41
C THR A 54 2.05 -1.48 2.42
N ASP A 55 1.25 -2.45 2.01
CA ASP A 55 0.86 -3.59 2.82
C ASP A 55 0.76 -4.83 1.92
N TYR A 56 1.27 -5.96 2.41
CA TYR A 56 1.19 -7.26 1.75
C TYR A 56 0.53 -8.30 2.65
N SER A 57 -0.34 -9.10 2.05
CA SER A 57 -0.85 -10.35 2.64
C SER A 57 -0.76 -11.47 1.62
N ARG A 58 -1.01 -12.71 2.05
CA ARG A 58 -1.10 -13.86 1.15
C ARG A 58 -2.26 -13.76 0.16
N GLN A 59 -3.22 -12.87 0.39
CA GLN A 59 -4.38 -12.67 -0.48
C GLN A 59 -4.17 -11.50 -1.47
N GLY A 60 -3.49 -10.44 -1.04
CA GLY A 60 -3.37 -9.22 -1.85
C GLY A 60 -2.27 -8.27 -1.43
N ILE A 61 -2.11 -7.21 -2.21
CA ILE A 61 -1.29 -6.05 -1.89
C ILE A 61 -2.11 -4.79 -1.96
N GLY A 62 -1.73 -3.79 -1.18
CA GLY A 62 -2.39 -2.49 -1.15
C GLY A 62 -1.41 -1.36 -0.89
N PHE A 63 -1.84 -0.14 -1.20
CA PHE A 63 -1.10 1.06 -0.87
C PHE A 63 -1.98 2.27 -0.61
N LEU A 64 -1.47 3.19 0.21
CA LEU A 64 -2.00 4.52 0.43
C LEU A 64 -0.96 5.56 0.02
N VAL A 65 -1.40 6.60 -0.67
CA VAL A 65 -0.65 7.84 -0.92
C VAL A 65 -1.28 8.93 -0.08
N LEU A 66 -0.50 9.47 0.86
CA LEU A 66 -0.92 10.49 1.79
C LEU A 66 -0.07 11.74 1.61
N GLN A 67 -0.67 12.91 1.83
CA GLN A 67 0.05 14.18 1.86
C GLN A 67 -0.10 14.90 3.19
N GLN A 68 0.93 15.62 3.58
CA GLN A 68 0.95 16.36 4.82
C GLN A 68 0.18 17.68 4.70
N TYR A 69 -0.72 17.91 5.66
CA TYR A 69 -1.51 19.13 5.81
C TYR A 69 -1.33 19.81 7.17
N CYS A 70 -0.59 19.18 8.09
CA CYS A 70 -0.17 19.79 9.35
C CYS A 70 1.21 20.43 9.23
N GLU A 71 1.52 21.35 10.15
CA GLU A 71 2.81 22.06 10.22
C GLU A 71 3.89 21.31 11.01
N CYS A 72 3.60 20.10 11.50
CA CYS A 72 4.56 19.31 12.25
C CYS A 72 5.83 19.05 11.42
N VAL A 73 7.01 19.16 12.02
CA VAL A 73 8.26 18.85 11.33
C VAL A 73 8.34 17.33 11.09
N SER A 74 8.18 16.93 9.83
CA SER A 74 8.05 15.52 9.39
C SER A 74 9.35 14.69 9.49
N GLU A 75 10.42 15.23 10.09
CA GLU A 75 11.72 14.56 10.15
C GLU A 75 11.70 13.26 10.96
N LYS A 76 10.90 13.18 12.04
CA LYS A 76 10.86 11.96 12.88
C LYS A 76 10.08 10.82 12.21
N SER A 77 8.93 11.10 11.62
CA SER A 77 8.10 10.10 10.94
C SER A 77 6.94 10.77 10.19
N PRO A 78 6.53 10.28 9.01
CA PRO A 78 5.19 10.58 8.50
C PRO A 78 4.13 10.10 9.51
N LEU A 79 2.90 10.62 9.41
CA LEU A 79 1.80 10.34 10.34
C LEU A 79 2.04 10.91 11.76
N CYS A 80 2.66 12.10 11.83
CA CYS A 80 3.04 12.78 13.06
C CYS A 80 1.88 13.15 14.01
N CYS A 81 0.68 13.41 13.49
CA CYS A 81 -0.50 13.74 14.30
C CYS A 81 -1.81 13.24 13.64
N PRO A 82 -2.87 13.02 14.43
CA PRO A 82 -4.20 12.69 13.90
C PRO A 82 -4.69 13.77 12.92
N GLY A 83 -5.26 13.36 11.79
CA GLY A 83 -5.76 14.28 10.76
C GLY A 83 -4.70 15.09 10.00
N GLY A 84 -3.43 15.09 10.40
CA GLY A 84 -2.36 15.88 9.77
C GLY A 84 -1.87 15.35 8.42
N TRP A 85 -2.29 14.14 8.04
CA TRP A 85 -2.01 13.52 6.75
C TRP A 85 -3.32 13.11 6.09
N LYS A 86 -3.52 13.54 4.84
CA LYS A 86 -4.76 13.35 4.10
C LYS A 86 -4.57 12.40 2.93
N LEU A 87 -5.60 11.63 2.62
CA LEU A 87 -5.58 10.64 1.54
C LEU A 87 -5.68 11.32 0.18
N VAL A 88 -4.79 10.94 -0.73
CA VAL A 88 -4.85 11.36 -2.15
C VAL A 88 -5.24 10.19 -3.03
N LEU A 89 -4.61 9.04 -2.83
CA LEU A 89 -4.83 7.86 -3.65
C LEU A 89 -4.71 6.61 -2.80
N CYS A 90 -5.63 5.67 -2.98
CA CYS A 90 -5.52 4.32 -2.46
C CYS A 90 -5.65 3.32 -3.61
N GLY A 91 -5.03 2.16 -3.47
CA GLY A 91 -5.19 1.08 -4.41
C GLY A 91 -4.91 -0.26 -3.77
N SER A 92 -5.60 -1.30 -4.25
CA SER A 92 -5.31 -2.68 -3.87
C SER A 92 -5.54 -3.61 -5.05
N ARG A 93 -4.92 -4.79 -4.99
CA ARG A 93 -5.20 -5.89 -5.91
C ARG A 93 -4.92 -7.23 -5.25
N HIS A 94 -5.55 -8.26 -5.78
CA HIS A 94 -5.20 -9.62 -5.41
C HIS A 94 -3.87 -10.04 -6.03
N LEU A 95 -3.22 -11.00 -5.37
CA LEU A 95 -2.04 -11.66 -5.90
C LEU A 95 -2.40 -12.62 -7.05
N THR A 96 -1.46 -12.77 -7.98
CA THR A 96 -1.45 -13.88 -8.94
C THR A 96 -1.02 -15.17 -8.26
N ALA A 97 -1.26 -16.33 -8.91
CA ALA A 97 -0.86 -17.63 -8.37
C ALA A 97 0.65 -17.70 -8.05
N ALA A 98 1.49 -17.12 -8.91
CA ALA A 98 2.94 -17.07 -8.69
C ALA A 98 3.32 -16.15 -7.52
N GLU A 99 2.67 -14.98 -7.39
CA GLU A 99 2.96 -14.02 -6.33
C GLU A 99 2.53 -14.52 -4.95
N ARG A 100 1.51 -15.37 -4.85
CA ARG A 100 1.10 -16.00 -3.57
C ARG A 100 2.19 -16.86 -2.94
N ASN A 101 3.11 -17.37 -3.76
CA ASN A 101 4.23 -18.20 -3.33
C ASN A 101 5.46 -17.37 -2.90
N TYR A 102 5.37 -16.04 -2.94
CA TYR A 102 6.45 -15.17 -2.52
C TYR A 102 6.63 -15.23 -1.00
N SER A 103 7.88 -15.17 -0.56
CA SER A 103 8.18 -14.94 0.86
C SER A 103 7.65 -13.57 1.30
N ALA A 104 7.44 -13.37 2.61
CA ALA A 104 6.93 -12.09 3.13
C ALA A 104 7.77 -10.88 2.66
N LEU A 105 9.10 -11.01 2.69
CA LEU A 105 10.02 -9.98 2.19
C LEU A 105 9.79 -9.65 0.71
N GLU A 106 9.59 -10.67 -0.12
CA GLU A 106 9.35 -10.49 -1.57
C GLU A 106 7.96 -9.93 -1.85
N GLY A 107 6.96 -10.31 -1.05
CA GLY A 107 5.61 -9.77 -1.11
C GLY A 107 5.56 -8.28 -0.77
N GLU A 108 6.24 -7.87 0.31
CA GLU A 108 6.37 -6.47 0.69
C GLU A 108 7.15 -5.66 -0.36
N ALA A 109 8.26 -6.21 -0.89
CA ALA A 109 9.00 -5.57 -1.99
C ALA A 109 8.14 -5.44 -3.27
N LEU A 110 7.29 -6.42 -3.54
CA LEU A 110 6.33 -6.38 -4.65
C LEU A 110 5.29 -5.28 -4.43
N ALA A 111 4.79 -5.11 -3.20
CA ALA A 111 3.85 -4.05 -2.85
C ALA A 111 4.44 -2.67 -3.11
N ILE A 112 5.70 -2.44 -2.72
CA ILE A 112 6.47 -1.22 -3.00
C ILE A 112 6.55 -0.95 -4.50
N ALA A 113 7.11 -1.88 -5.27
CA ALA A 113 7.33 -1.68 -6.70
C ALA A 113 6.00 -1.49 -7.46
N TRP A 114 4.96 -2.24 -7.07
CA TRP A 114 3.62 -2.11 -7.66
C TRP A 114 2.98 -0.75 -7.33
N CYS A 115 3.07 -0.30 -6.08
CA CYS A 115 2.57 1.00 -5.66
C CYS A 115 3.20 2.13 -6.46
N LEU A 116 4.54 2.19 -6.50
CA LEU A 116 5.27 3.23 -7.23
C LEU A 116 4.87 3.26 -8.70
N LYS A 117 4.75 2.09 -9.34
CA LYS A 117 4.29 1.99 -10.73
C LYS A 117 2.84 2.48 -10.90
N LYS A 118 1.93 2.13 -10.00
CA LYS A 118 0.51 2.51 -10.10
C LYS A 118 0.27 4.00 -9.81
N ALA A 119 0.97 4.55 -8.83
CA ALA A 119 0.91 5.96 -8.46
C ALA A 119 1.93 6.81 -9.23
N ARG A 120 2.50 6.32 -10.34
CA ARG A 120 3.59 6.98 -11.08
C ARG A 120 3.29 8.43 -11.43
N LEU A 121 2.06 8.75 -11.82
CA LEU A 121 1.64 10.12 -12.18
C LEU A 121 1.77 11.12 -11.01
N PHE A 122 1.71 10.63 -9.77
CA PHE A 122 1.84 11.44 -8.57
C PHE A 122 3.26 11.42 -8.00
N LEU A 123 3.95 10.28 -8.09
CA LEU A 123 5.19 10.05 -7.34
C LEU A 123 6.45 10.34 -8.15
N LEU A 124 6.38 10.28 -9.48
CA LEU A 124 7.54 10.56 -10.32
C LEU A 124 7.90 12.05 -10.25
N GLY A 125 9.15 12.37 -9.90
CA GLY A 125 9.61 13.75 -9.69
C GLY A 125 9.22 14.37 -8.34
N CYS A 126 8.55 13.63 -7.45
CA CYS A 126 8.23 14.10 -6.11
C CYS A 126 9.50 14.24 -5.26
N LYS A 127 9.91 15.48 -4.96
CA LYS A 127 11.15 15.76 -4.21
C LYS A 127 11.12 15.26 -2.76
N ASN A 128 9.93 15.21 -2.16
CA ASN A 128 9.77 14.94 -0.73
C ASN A 128 8.91 13.70 -0.48
N LEU A 129 9.25 12.61 -1.18
CA LEU A 129 8.59 11.32 -1.10
C LEU A 129 9.22 10.44 -0.01
N THR A 130 8.38 9.92 0.89
CA THR A 130 8.77 8.96 1.92
C THR A 130 8.00 7.66 1.77
N LEU A 131 8.69 6.56 1.52
CA LEU A 131 8.12 5.21 1.56
C LEU A 131 8.14 4.68 2.99
N VAL A 132 7.00 4.16 3.43
CA VAL A 132 6.78 3.62 4.76
C VAL A 132 6.51 2.12 4.66
N THR A 133 7.31 1.34 5.37
CA THR A 133 7.16 -0.12 5.49
C THR A 133 7.24 -0.52 6.96
N ASP A 134 6.68 -1.67 7.31
CA ASP A 134 6.91 -2.31 8.62
C ASP A 134 8.08 -3.31 8.60
N HIS A 135 8.69 -3.51 7.43
CA HIS A 135 9.75 -4.48 7.23
C HIS A 135 11.13 -3.81 7.23
N LYS A 136 11.82 -3.82 8.38
CA LYS A 136 13.15 -3.20 8.56
C LYS A 136 14.20 -3.61 7.51
N ALA A 137 14.20 -4.86 7.03
CA ALA A 137 15.17 -5.26 5.99
C ALA A 137 15.00 -4.51 4.67
N LEU A 138 13.78 -4.07 4.34
CA LEU A 138 13.51 -3.33 3.11
C LEU A 138 14.07 -1.91 3.15
N THR A 139 14.21 -1.30 4.33
CA THR A 139 14.84 0.03 4.42
C THR A 139 16.28 0.00 3.92
N ARG A 140 17.02 -1.08 4.22
CA ARG A 140 18.38 -1.25 3.72
C ARG A 140 18.43 -1.64 2.24
N ILE A 141 17.47 -2.45 1.78
CA ILE A 141 17.41 -2.89 0.38
C ILE A 141 17.06 -1.75 -0.56
N PHE A 142 16.02 -0.96 -0.25
CA PHE A 142 15.55 0.13 -1.10
C PHE A 142 16.18 1.50 -0.77
N GLY A 143 16.90 1.60 0.35
CA GLY A 143 17.76 2.73 0.68
C GLY A 143 19.18 2.51 0.15
N ASP A 144 20.09 2.10 1.03
CA ASP A 144 21.54 2.26 0.82
C ASP A 144 22.22 1.18 -0.02
N LYS A 145 21.61 -0.01 -0.19
CA LYS A 145 22.25 -1.07 -0.97
C LYS A 145 22.41 -0.66 -2.43
N GLU A 146 23.46 -1.11 -3.12
CA GLU A 146 23.49 -1.06 -4.57
C GLU A 146 22.78 -2.29 -5.17
N LEU A 147 22.55 -2.29 -6.49
CA LEU A 147 21.93 -3.43 -7.18
C LEU A 147 22.82 -4.69 -7.08
N LYS A 148 24.14 -4.52 -7.24
CA LYS A 148 25.12 -5.63 -7.20
C LYS A 148 25.13 -6.39 -5.87
N ASP A 149 24.73 -5.75 -4.78
CA ASP A 149 24.74 -6.31 -3.41
C ASP A 149 23.43 -7.01 -3.03
N ILE A 150 22.52 -7.20 -3.99
CA ILE A 150 21.24 -7.88 -3.80
C ILE A 150 21.33 -9.28 -4.41
N PRO A 151 21.57 -10.32 -3.58
CA PRO A 151 21.81 -11.67 -4.08
C PRO A 151 20.54 -12.34 -4.62
N LYS A 152 19.34 -11.89 -4.22
CA LYS A 152 18.06 -12.50 -4.62
C LYS A 152 17.58 -11.86 -5.92
N PRO A 153 17.51 -12.60 -7.05
CA PRO A 153 17.15 -12.02 -8.36
C PRO A 153 15.77 -11.35 -8.36
N ARG A 154 14.80 -11.89 -7.63
CA ARG A 154 13.46 -11.31 -7.55
C ARG A 154 13.45 -9.94 -6.88
N ILE A 155 14.17 -9.78 -5.77
CA ILE A 155 14.27 -8.50 -5.06
C ILE A 155 15.05 -7.50 -5.90
N LEU A 156 16.11 -7.96 -6.59
CA LEU A 156 16.87 -7.14 -7.54
C LEU A 156 15.94 -6.56 -8.62
N ASN A 157 15.22 -7.42 -9.34
CA ASN A 157 14.28 -7.01 -10.40
C ASN A 157 13.16 -6.09 -9.89
N LEU A 158 12.74 -6.24 -8.62
CA LEU A 158 11.75 -5.37 -8.01
C LEU A 158 12.33 -3.99 -7.68
N LYS A 159 13.57 -3.95 -7.17
CA LYS A 159 14.29 -2.69 -6.92
C LYS A 159 14.63 -1.93 -8.19
N GLU A 160 15.00 -2.62 -9.26
CA GLU A 160 15.26 -1.98 -10.56
C GLU A 160 14.07 -1.15 -11.05
N LYS A 161 12.84 -1.65 -10.83
CA LYS A 161 11.61 -0.95 -11.18
C LYS A 161 11.38 0.33 -10.39
N THR A 162 12.08 0.52 -9.26
CA THR A 162 11.95 1.69 -8.41
C THR A 162 13.00 2.76 -8.68
N LEU A 163 14.01 2.48 -9.51
CA LEU A 163 15.17 3.38 -9.72
C LEU A 163 14.80 4.74 -10.32
N MET A 164 13.71 4.82 -11.09
CA MET A 164 13.24 6.09 -11.65
C MET A 164 12.59 7.01 -10.60
N PHE A 165 12.39 6.55 -9.37
CA PHE A 165 11.78 7.32 -8.29
C PHE A 165 12.84 7.74 -7.27
N THR A 166 12.80 9.00 -6.86
CA THR A 166 13.57 9.50 -5.73
C THR A 166 12.71 9.48 -4.48
N PHE A 167 13.13 8.72 -3.46
CA PHE A 167 12.40 8.64 -2.19
C PHE A 167 13.34 8.30 -1.04
N ARG A 168 12.89 8.62 0.18
CA ARG A 168 13.47 8.07 1.42
C ARG A 168 12.62 6.91 1.89
N ILE A 169 13.21 5.88 2.47
CA ILE A 169 12.46 4.76 3.05
C ILE A 169 12.59 4.77 4.57
N LYS A 170 11.47 4.61 5.27
CA LYS A 170 11.40 4.58 6.73
C LYS A 170 10.65 3.33 7.20
N ASN A 171 11.16 2.73 8.27
CA ASN A 171 10.47 1.66 8.96
C ASN A 171 9.58 2.23 10.08
N LEU A 172 8.29 1.91 10.07
CA LEU A 172 7.40 2.19 11.20
C LEU A 172 6.93 0.89 11.84
N LYS A 173 6.91 0.85 13.17
CA LYS A 173 6.48 -0.35 13.89
C LYS A 173 5.02 -0.64 13.53
N GLY A 174 4.68 -1.92 13.33
CA GLY A 174 3.34 -2.34 12.91
C GLY A 174 2.20 -1.75 13.74
N HIS A 175 2.39 -1.55 15.06
CA HIS A 175 1.41 -0.89 15.92
C HIS A 175 1.06 0.54 15.48
N GLN A 176 2.03 1.30 14.97
CA GLN A 176 1.82 2.68 14.48
C GLN A 176 1.13 2.73 13.12
N LEU A 177 1.01 1.59 12.44
CA LEU A 177 0.29 1.42 11.18
C LEU A 177 -1.10 0.79 11.36
N ARG A 178 -1.44 0.31 12.58
CA ARG A 178 -2.75 -0.27 12.89
C ARG A 178 -3.82 0.81 12.72
N GLY A 179 -4.82 0.52 11.88
CA GLY A 179 -5.89 1.46 11.49
C GLY A 179 -5.70 2.15 10.13
N ARG A 180 -4.55 1.98 9.47
CA ARG A 180 -4.26 2.54 8.12
C ARG A 180 -3.70 1.50 7.16
N ARG A 181 -3.94 0.23 7.43
CA ARG A 181 -3.67 -0.89 6.51
C ARG A 181 -4.89 -1.12 5.63
N LEU A 182 -4.68 -1.18 4.32
CA LEU A 182 -5.75 -1.45 3.36
C LEU A 182 -6.04 -2.94 3.19
N VAL A 183 -5.05 -3.81 3.47
CA VAL A 183 -5.17 -5.24 3.20
C VAL A 183 -5.54 -6.01 4.47
N ALA A 184 -5.22 -5.48 5.66
CA ALA A 184 -5.73 -5.97 6.93
C ALA A 184 -7.18 -5.50 7.19
N LEU A 185 -8.14 -6.07 6.44
CA LEU A 185 -9.46 -6.31 7.03
C LEU A 185 -9.26 -7.33 8.16
N PRO A 186 -9.99 -7.23 9.28
CA PRO A 186 -9.82 -8.16 10.39
C PRO A 186 -9.99 -9.59 9.88
N ASP A 187 -9.02 -10.44 10.20
CA ASP A 187 -9.18 -11.88 10.00
C ASP A 187 -10.51 -12.28 10.67
N PRO A 188 -11.40 -13.00 9.97
CA PRO A 188 -12.59 -13.54 10.61
C PRO A 188 -12.10 -14.46 11.74
N VAL A 189 -12.59 -14.17 12.95
CA VAL A 189 -12.47 -15.01 14.14
C VAL A 189 -13.01 -16.41 13.83
#